data_AF-A0A934MGB6-F1
#
_entry.id   AF-A0A934MGB6-F1
#
_cell.length_a   1.000
_cell.length_b   1.000
_cell.length_c   1.000
_cell.angle_alpha   90.00
_cell.angle_beta   90.00
_cell.angle_gamma   90.00
#
_symmetry.space_group_name_H-M   'P 1'
#
loop_
_entity.id
_entity.type
_entity.pdbx_description
1 polymer ?
#
loop_
_entity_poly.entity_id
_entity_poly.type
_entity_poly.pdbx_seq_one_letter_code
_entity_poly.pdbx_strand_id
1 'polypeptide(L)'
;MAVHVGKSGVVKNSTGAVGEVRSWTINETGETTDATTMGSGNWRTNVATFNSWTAEIECFYDDADTVQGGFTVGATIDLAVQPTGSTSGEPEFSGDAIVTGCSTAGAVDGLVTANLSLTVTGALVKGTVS
;
A
#
# COMPACT_ATOMS: atom_id res chain seq x y z
N MET A 1 18.12 -17.24 2.00
CA MET A 1 16.73 -17.06 1.54
C MET A 1 15.83 -17.38 2.72
N ALA A 2 15.21 -16.36 3.31
CA ALA A 2 14.36 -16.51 4.49
C ALA A 2 12.89 -16.45 4.08
N VAL A 3 12.06 -17.27 4.72
CA VAL A 3 10.60 -17.18 4.63
C VAL A 3 10.14 -16.41 5.85
N HIS A 4 9.40 -15.32 5.63
CA HIS A 4 8.91 -14.47 6.70
C HIS A 4 7.44 -14.79 7.00
N VAL A 5 7.07 -14.77 8.27
CA VAL A 5 5.68 -14.95 8.70
C VAL A 5 5.00 -13.59 8.72
N GLY A 6 3.93 -13.42 7.96
CA GLY A 6 3.20 -12.15 7.85
C GLY A 6 2.57 -11.64 9.15
N LYS A 7 2.52 -12.46 10.21
CA LYS A 7 2.01 -12.06 11.54
C LYS A 7 2.80 -10.90 12.18
N SER A 8 4.04 -10.70 11.76
CA SER A 8 4.87 -9.60 12.23
C SER A 8 4.69 -8.34 11.39
N GLY A 9 3.87 -8.38 10.34
CA GLY A 9 3.62 -7.25 9.47
C GLY A 9 2.95 -6.10 10.22
N VAL A 10 3.45 -4.88 10.04
CA VAL A 10 2.87 -3.67 10.64
C VAL A 10 2.57 -2.68 9.54
N VAL A 11 1.37 -2.11 9.55
CA VAL A 11 0.99 -0.99 8.70
C VAL A 11 0.88 0.25 9.56
N LYS A 12 1.44 1.36 9.10
CA LYS A 12 1.51 2.62 9.81
C LYS A 12 1.15 3.78 8.89
N ASN A 13 0.74 4.88 9.52
CA ASN A 13 0.79 6.19 8.92
C ASN A 13 1.59 7.15 9.81
N SER A 14 1.60 8.43 9.45
CA SER A 14 2.26 9.50 10.22
C SER A 14 1.77 9.66 11.67
N THR A 15 0.58 9.13 12.00
CA THR A 15 -0.03 9.22 13.33
C THR A 15 0.20 7.97 14.20
N GLY A 16 0.46 6.81 13.61
CA GLY A 16 0.66 5.57 14.36
C GLY A 16 0.48 4.30 13.54
N ALA A 17 0.45 3.15 14.22
CA ALA A 17 0.14 1.86 13.60
C ALA A 17 -1.36 1.67 13.48
N VAL A 18 -1.79 1.10 12.35
CA VAL A 18 -3.17 0.66 12.13
C VAL A 18 -3.42 -0.59 12.95
N GLY A 19 -4.45 -0.57 13.80
CA GLY A 19 -4.87 -1.70 14.59
C GLY A 19 -5.46 -2.84 13.75
N GLU A 20 -5.34 -4.06 14.27
CA GLU A 20 -6.06 -5.24 13.78
C GLU A 20 -5.97 -5.51 12.27
N VAL A 21 -4.81 -5.21 11.67
CA VAL A 21 -4.56 -5.46 10.23
C VAL A 21 -4.49 -6.97 9.97
N ARG A 22 -5.26 -7.41 8.98
CA ARG A 22 -5.35 -8.82 8.55
C ARG A 22 -4.60 -9.06 7.27
N SER A 23 -4.69 -8.12 6.35
CA SER A 23 -4.04 -8.22 5.05
C SER A 23 -3.67 -6.83 4.55
N TRP A 24 -2.58 -6.78 3.80
CA TRP A 24 -2.18 -5.61 3.03
C TRP A 24 -1.61 -6.08 1.71
N THR A 25 -1.83 -5.30 0.67
CA THR A 25 -1.29 -5.55 -0.67
C THR A 25 -0.77 -4.24 -1.21
N ILE A 26 0.44 -4.26 -1.78
CA ILE A 26 1.01 -3.15 -2.54
C ILE A 26 1.25 -3.66 -3.95
N ASN A 27 0.67 -3.00 -4.94
CA ASN A 27 0.86 -3.31 -6.36
C ASN A 27 1.57 -2.14 -7.04
N GLU A 28 2.75 -2.38 -7.59
CA GLU A 28 3.47 -1.43 -8.42
C GLU A 28 3.25 -1.75 -9.90
N THR A 29 2.96 -0.73 -10.70
CA THR A 29 2.80 -0.82 -12.15
C THR A 29 3.69 0.21 -12.84
N GLY A 30 4.27 -0.18 -13.96
CA GLY A 30 5.10 0.70 -14.79
C GLY A 30 4.47 0.86 -16.16
N GLU A 31 4.28 2.09 -16.59
CA GLU A 31 3.76 2.42 -17.91
C GLU A 31 4.89 2.45 -18.94
N THR A 32 4.59 1.96 -20.15
CA THR A 32 5.53 1.98 -21.27
C THR A 32 4.87 2.64 -22.48
N THR A 33 5.67 3.36 -23.25
CA THR A 33 5.26 3.96 -24.52
C THR A 33 6.08 3.36 -25.66
N ASP A 34 5.43 3.08 -26.79
CA ASP A 34 6.08 2.56 -27.98
C ASP A 34 6.89 3.67 -28.68
N ALA A 35 8.17 3.41 -28.91
CA ALA A 35 9.11 4.30 -29.60
C ALA A 35 9.63 3.67 -30.91
N THR A 36 8.92 2.70 -31.46
CA THR A 36 9.29 2.04 -32.73
C THR A 36 9.27 3.04 -33.89
N THR A 37 10.36 3.11 -34.65
CA THR A 37 10.56 4.05 -35.77
C THR A 37 10.68 3.33 -37.11
N MET A 38 10.41 4.03 -38.23
CA MET A 38 10.62 3.45 -39.56
C MET A 38 12.09 3.07 -39.76
N GLY A 39 12.36 1.81 -40.08
CA GLY A 39 13.72 1.25 -40.15
C GLY A 39 14.15 0.47 -38.90
N SER A 40 13.33 0.44 -37.85
CA SER A 40 13.51 -0.51 -36.75
C SER A 40 13.37 -1.95 -37.26
N GLY A 41 14.05 -2.89 -36.61
CA GLY A 41 13.92 -4.32 -36.91
C GLY A 41 12.50 -4.86 -36.67
N ASN A 42 12.34 -6.17 -36.77
CA ASN A 42 11.03 -6.83 -36.70
C ASN A 42 10.37 -6.84 -35.30
N TRP A 43 10.96 -6.17 -34.31
CA TRP A 43 10.51 -6.15 -32.91
C TRP A 43 10.21 -4.71 -32.47
N ARG A 44 9.18 -4.54 -31.64
CA ARG A 44 8.84 -3.23 -31.07
C ARG A 44 9.91 -2.76 -30.07
N THR A 45 10.13 -1.45 -30.02
CA THR A 45 11.00 -0.80 -29.04
C THR A 45 10.14 0.02 -28.08
N ASN A 46 10.09 -0.37 -26.80
CA ASN A 46 9.31 0.32 -25.78
C ASN A 46 10.23 1.11 -24.85
N VAL A 47 9.77 2.29 -24.39
CA VAL A 47 10.44 3.15 -23.42
C VAL A 47 9.59 3.22 -22.16
N ALA A 48 10.20 3.02 -20.98
CA ALA A 48 9.54 3.17 -19.69
C ALA A 48 9.25 4.65 -19.41
N THR A 49 8.06 4.93 -18.86
CA THR A 49 7.57 6.29 -18.64
C THR A 49 7.28 6.52 -17.15
N PHE A 50 6.02 6.50 -16.75
CA PHE A 50 5.60 6.73 -15.38
C PHE A 50 5.47 5.42 -14.61
N ASN A 51 5.71 5.49 -13.31
CA ASN A 51 5.40 4.42 -12.38
C ASN A 51 4.17 4.81 -11.56
N SER A 52 3.36 3.83 -11.22
CA SER A 52 2.16 3.97 -10.42
C SER A 52 2.12 2.86 -9.38
N TRP A 53 1.43 3.08 -8.27
CA TRP A 53 1.18 2.02 -7.30
C TRP A 53 -0.17 2.21 -6.61
N THR A 54 -0.70 1.11 -6.11
CA THR A 54 -1.93 1.08 -5.32
C THR A 54 -1.70 0.25 -4.08
N ALA A 55 -2.35 0.61 -2.98
CA ALA A 55 -2.35 -0.19 -1.77
C ALA A 55 -3.77 -0.52 -1.32
N GLU A 56 -3.94 -1.73 -0.81
CA GLU A 56 -5.18 -2.17 -0.19
C GLU A 56 -4.86 -2.70 1.20
N ILE A 57 -5.64 -2.28 2.21
CA ILE A 57 -5.46 -2.68 3.61
C ILE A 57 -6.81 -3.15 4.14
N GLU A 58 -6.82 -4.32 4.76
CA GLU A 58 -7.98 -4.87 5.46
C GLU A 58 -7.67 -5.02 6.94
N CYS A 59 -8.52 -4.45 7.80
CA CYS A 59 -8.43 -4.60 9.24
C CYS A 59 -9.81 -4.92 9.87
N PHE A 60 -9.81 -5.34 11.13
CA PHE A 60 -11.04 -5.27 11.92
C PHE A 60 -11.30 -3.83 12.34
N TYR A 61 -12.57 -3.43 12.29
CA TYR A 61 -12.99 -2.11 12.72
C TYR A 61 -12.87 -1.99 14.23
N ASP A 62 -12.11 -0.99 14.68
CA ASP A 62 -11.97 -0.59 16.07
C ASP A 62 -12.36 0.89 16.21
N ASP A 63 -13.37 1.19 17.03
CA ASP A 63 -13.88 2.54 17.24
C ASP A 63 -12.96 3.40 18.11
N ALA A 64 -12.03 2.79 18.86
CA ALA A 64 -11.02 3.47 19.64
C ALA A 64 -9.74 3.75 18.84
N ASP A 65 -9.56 3.13 17.67
CA ASP A 65 -8.39 3.34 16.82
C ASP A 65 -8.51 4.66 16.03
N THR A 66 -7.89 5.70 16.58
CA THR A 66 -7.81 7.02 15.93
C THR A 66 -7.08 7.00 14.59
N VAL A 67 -6.19 6.03 14.36
CA VAL A 67 -5.50 5.85 13.07
C VAL A 67 -6.50 5.35 12.03
N GLN A 68 -7.34 4.37 12.41
CA GLN A 68 -8.44 3.91 11.56
C GLN A 68 -9.42 5.04 11.22
N GLY A 69 -9.77 5.86 12.22
CA GLY A 69 -10.63 7.04 12.02
C GLY A 69 -10.04 8.12 11.11
N GLY A 70 -8.72 8.13 10.89
CA GLY A 70 -8.02 9.06 10.00
C GLY A 70 -8.17 8.75 8.51
N PHE A 71 -8.62 7.54 8.17
CA PHE A 71 -8.75 7.10 6.77
C PHE A 71 -10.04 7.59 6.12
N THR A 72 -10.07 8.88 5.85
CA THR A 72 -11.17 9.55 5.16
C THR A 72 -10.92 9.62 3.65
N VAL A 73 -11.95 9.34 2.85
CA VAL A 73 -11.85 9.41 1.39
C VAL A 73 -11.46 10.82 0.96
N GLY A 74 -10.45 10.92 0.08
CA GLY A 74 -9.87 12.18 -0.38
C GLY A 74 -8.72 12.71 0.48
N ALA A 75 -8.46 12.12 1.66
CA ALA A 75 -7.27 12.46 2.44
C ALA A 75 -6.00 11.89 1.79
N THR A 76 -4.92 12.66 1.87
CA THR A 76 -3.57 12.17 1.58
C THR A 76 -2.94 11.66 2.86
N ILE A 77 -2.34 10.48 2.79
CA ILE A 77 -1.78 9.76 3.93
C ILE A 77 -0.40 9.25 3.54
N ASP A 78 0.56 9.49 4.43
CA ASP A 78 1.87 8.85 4.38
C ASP A 78 1.71 7.41 4.87
N LEU A 79 1.79 6.44 3.96
CA LEU A 79 1.63 5.02 4.27
C LEU A 79 3.02 4.39 4.45
N ALA A 80 3.20 3.64 5.54
CA ALA A 80 4.38 2.79 5.74
C ALA A 80 3.96 1.35 6.06
N VAL A 81 4.41 0.41 5.25
CA VAL A 81 4.15 -1.03 5.41
C VAL A 81 5.46 -1.76 5.69
N GLN A 82 5.50 -2.45 6.82
CA GLN A 82 6.68 -3.10 7.37
C GLN A 82 6.42 -4.62 7.41
N PRO A 83 6.85 -5.40 6.41
CA PRO A 83 6.40 -6.79 6.22
C PRO A 83 6.86 -7.76 7.30
N THR A 84 8.00 -7.48 7.95
CA THR A 84 8.69 -8.39 8.87
C THR A 84 8.73 -7.89 10.30
N GLY A 85 8.23 -6.68 10.55
CA GLY A 85 8.22 -6.04 11.86
C GLY A 85 8.73 -4.61 11.82
N SER A 86 8.67 -3.94 12.97
CA SER A 86 8.99 -2.52 13.11
C SER A 86 10.36 -2.24 13.72
N THR A 87 11.27 -3.21 13.67
CA THR A 87 12.62 -3.05 14.23
C THR A 87 13.50 -2.31 13.23
N SER A 88 14.36 -1.41 13.70
CA SER A 88 15.30 -0.68 12.84
C SER A 88 16.13 -1.65 11.99
N GLY A 89 16.24 -1.38 10.69
CA GLY A 89 16.89 -2.24 9.71
C GLY A 89 15.99 -3.29 9.05
N GLU A 90 14.75 -3.49 9.51
CA GLU A 90 13.75 -4.33 8.82
C GLU A 90 13.22 -3.64 7.56
N PRO A 91 12.83 -4.38 6.50
CA PRO A 91 12.29 -3.81 5.27
C PRO A 91 11.03 -2.96 5.51
N GLU A 92 10.93 -1.86 4.77
CA GLU A 92 9.79 -0.95 4.78
C GLU A 92 9.44 -0.50 3.35
N PHE A 93 8.14 -0.47 3.06
CA PHE A 93 7.55 0.18 1.89
C PHE A 93 6.83 1.43 2.35
N SER A 94 7.29 2.61 1.93
CA SER A 94 6.71 3.88 2.35
C SER A 94 6.37 4.80 1.17
N GLY A 95 5.37 5.66 1.34
CA GLY A 95 5.03 6.68 0.36
C GLY A 95 3.66 7.30 0.57
N ASP A 96 3.47 8.48 -0.02
CA ASP A 96 2.20 9.21 0.04
C ASP A 96 1.17 8.59 -0.92
N ALA A 97 -0.03 8.33 -0.37
CA ALA A 97 -1.18 7.86 -1.12
C ALA A 97 -2.46 8.60 -0.74
N ILE A 98 -3.38 8.66 -1.69
CA ILE A 98 -4.72 9.24 -1.51
C ILE A 98 -5.69 8.09 -1.21
N VAL A 99 -6.52 8.26 -0.18
CA VAL A 99 -7.61 7.34 0.12
C VAL A 99 -8.70 7.52 -0.93
N THR A 100 -8.91 6.49 -1.74
CA THR A 100 -9.92 6.47 -2.83
C THR A 100 -11.19 5.75 -2.43
N GLY A 101 -11.11 4.84 -1.46
CA GLY A 101 -12.24 4.09 -0.95
C GLY A 101 -12.03 3.70 0.50
N CYS A 102 -13.09 3.81 1.29
CA CYS A 102 -13.18 3.25 2.63
C CYS A 102 -14.53 2.53 2.72
N SER A 103 -14.51 1.26 3.11
CA SER A 103 -15.72 0.47 3.27
C SER A 103 -15.68 -0.25 4.60
N THR A 104 -16.83 -0.30 5.27
CA THR A 104 -17.00 -1.02 6.53
C THR A 104 -18.14 -2.02 6.34
N ALA A 105 -17.88 -3.29 6.64
CA ALA A 105 -18.85 -4.36 6.49
C ALA A 105 -18.99 -5.13 7.79
N GLY A 106 -20.22 -5.51 8.13
CA GLY A 106 -20.52 -6.37 9.28
C GLY A 106 -21.56 -7.41 8.89
N ALA A 107 -21.47 -8.59 9.49
CA ALA A 107 -22.45 -9.67 9.34
C ALA A 107 -23.05 -10.03 10.70
N VAL A 108 -24.27 -10.58 10.71
CA VAL A 108 -25.00 -10.94 11.95
C VAL A 108 -24.20 -11.91 12.85
N ASP A 109 -23.33 -12.72 12.24
CA ASP A 109 -22.44 -13.69 12.91
C ASP A 109 -20.96 -13.46 12.53
N GLY A 110 -20.59 -12.22 12.20
CA GLY A 110 -19.23 -11.88 11.77
C GLY A 110 -18.71 -10.63 12.48
N LEU A 111 -17.39 -10.52 12.57
CA LEU A 111 -16.73 -9.30 13.04
C LEU A 111 -16.85 -8.18 12.01
N VAL A 112 -16.86 -6.93 12.47
CA VAL A 112 -16.88 -5.77 11.59
C VAL A 112 -15.49 -5.61 10.96
N THR A 113 -15.43 -5.56 9.64
CA THR A 113 -14.20 -5.34 8.88
C THR A 113 -14.20 -3.95 8.24
N ALA A 114 -13.02 -3.37 8.13
CA ALA A 114 -12.77 -2.16 7.38
C ALA A 114 -11.77 -2.46 6.25
N ASN A 115 -12.07 -1.98 5.04
CA ASN A 115 -11.18 -2.06 3.89
C ASN A 115 -10.89 -0.67 3.35
N LEU A 116 -9.62 -0.45 3.03
CA LEU A 116 -9.08 0.81 2.57
C LEU A 116 -8.39 0.63 1.24
N SER A 117 -8.81 1.44 0.26
CA SER A 117 -8.21 1.47 -1.07
C SER A 117 -7.46 2.79 -1.27
N LEU A 118 -6.15 2.68 -1.51
CA LEU A 118 -5.23 3.81 -1.64
C LEU A 118 -4.63 3.83 -3.05
N THR A 119 -4.54 5.03 -3.64
CA THR A 119 -3.90 5.25 -4.93
C THR A 119 -2.72 6.21 -4.79
N VAL A 120 -1.67 5.96 -5.57
CA VAL A 120 -0.44 6.75 -5.61
C VAL A 120 -0.67 8.27 -5.73
N THR A 121 0.04 9.04 -4.90
CA THR A 121 0.30 10.47 -5.15
C THR A 121 1.79 10.84 -4.99
N GLY A 122 2.65 9.89 -4.62
CA GLY A 122 4.09 10.05 -4.48
C GLY A 122 4.88 8.78 -4.87
N ALA A 123 6.20 8.87 -4.89
CA ALA A 123 7.03 7.69 -5.18
C ALA A 123 6.92 6.66 -4.06
N LEU A 124 6.82 5.36 -4.42
CA LEU A 124 7.00 4.29 -3.44
C LEU A 124 8.49 4.12 -3.14
N VAL A 125 8.85 4.25 -1.88
CA VAL A 125 10.20 4.08 -1.36
C VAL A 125 10.32 2.68 -0.75
N LYS A 126 11.33 1.93 -1.20
CA LYS A 126 11.72 0.64 -0.62
C LYS A 126 12.96 0.88 0.21
N GLY A 127 12.80 0.82 1.53
CA GLY A 127 13.86 1.13 2.48
C GLY A 127 13.90 0.17 3.63
N THR A 128 14.41 0.67 4.75
CA THR A 128 14.39 -0.01 6.03
C THR A 128 13.80 0.90 7.08
N VAL A 129 13.12 0.32 8.06
CA VAL A 129 12.67 1.03 9.25
C VAL A 129 13.87 1.74 9.87
N SER A 130 13.72 3.05 10.10
CA SER A 130 14.72 3.87 10.77
C SER A 130 14.66 3.68 12.28
#